data_AF-A0A5Q2Q9N6-F1
#
_entry.id   AF-A0A5Q2Q9N6-F1
#
_cell.length_a   1.000
_cell.length_b   1.000
_cell.length_c   1.000
_cell.angle_alpha   90.00
_cell.angle_beta   90.00
_cell.angle_gamma   90.00
#
_symmetry.space_group_name_H-M   'P 1'
#
loop_
_entity.id
_entity.type
_entity.pdbx_description
1 polymer ?
#
loop_
_entity_poly.entity_id
_entity_poly.type
_entity_poly.pdbx_seq_one_letter_code
_entity_poly.pdbx_strand_id
1 'polypeptide(L)'
;MTDDSLEDFDDRPSKSELKREMHDLQAIAHQLVDLTPTQMAKVPMPEVLLVGVKDAQRFKKEAKRRQMQYLGKVMRRLDPEPIKAALAEFDAASAESINRMRGLEQWRERLIAEDRVLTEFLDRYPHVDAQPLRQLVRNARANKSGAARALYRFIRDQIQ
;
A
#
# COMPACT_ATOMS: atom_id res chain seq x y z
N MET A 1 -17.80 -58.66 -14.38
CA MET A 1 -18.13 -58.15 -13.04
C MET A 1 -17.03 -57.20 -12.65
N THR A 2 -17.46 -56.04 -12.17
CA THR A 2 -16.75 -54.79 -11.81
C THR A 2 -15.48 -54.97 -11.00
N ASP A 3 -14.48 -54.13 -11.31
CA ASP A 3 -13.63 -53.40 -10.34
C ASP A 3 -12.74 -52.42 -11.16
N ASP A 4 -13.29 -51.38 -11.79
CA ASP A 4 -13.44 -50.01 -11.25
C ASP A 4 -12.61 -49.66 -10.00
N SER A 5 -11.30 -49.91 -10.06
CA SER A 5 -10.39 -49.53 -8.99
C SER A 5 -9.72 -48.18 -9.26
N LEU A 6 -10.39 -47.13 -8.78
CA LEU A 6 -9.83 -45.95 -8.11
C LEU A 6 -8.94 -45.02 -8.96
N GLU A 7 -9.58 -44.06 -9.64
CA GLU A 7 -9.00 -42.74 -9.90
C GLU A 7 -8.81 -42.00 -8.56
N ASP A 8 -7.74 -42.31 -7.83
CA ASP A 8 -7.31 -41.53 -6.67
C ASP A 8 -6.41 -40.41 -7.19
N PHE A 9 -7.03 -39.32 -7.65
CA PHE A 9 -6.32 -38.07 -7.95
C PHE A 9 -5.58 -37.64 -6.68
N ASP A 10 -4.25 -37.63 -6.76
CA ASP A 10 -3.32 -37.21 -5.71
C ASP A 10 -3.54 -35.71 -5.40
N ASP A 11 -4.57 -35.40 -4.62
CA ASP A 11 -4.94 -34.07 -4.12
C ASP A 11 -3.95 -33.55 -3.05
N ARG A 12 -2.77 -34.17 -2.95
CA ARG A 12 -1.73 -33.76 -2.01
C ARG A 12 -0.88 -32.66 -2.63
N PRO A 13 -0.76 -31.49 -1.97
CA PRO A 13 0.08 -30.42 -2.47
C PRO A 13 1.52 -30.90 -2.62
N SER A 14 2.11 -30.57 -3.74
CA SER A 14 3.50 -30.89 -4.05
C SER A 14 4.44 -30.26 -3.01
N LYS A 15 5.63 -30.85 -2.82
CA LYS A 15 6.68 -30.28 -1.96
C LYS A 15 7.01 -28.81 -2.30
N SER A 16 6.80 -28.41 -3.55
CA SER A 16 7.00 -27.04 -4.03
C SER A 16 5.90 -26.09 -3.54
N GLU A 17 4.65 -26.53 -3.52
CA GLU A 17 3.49 -25.75 -3.06
C GLU A 17 3.53 -25.50 -1.57
N LEU A 18 3.80 -26.55 -0.77
CA LEU A 18 3.97 -26.41 0.67
C LEU A 18 5.09 -25.42 1.02
N LYS A 19 6.16 -25.39 0.22
CA LYS A 19 7.25 -24.43 0.41
C LYS A 19 6.81 -23.00 0.08
N ARG A 20 6.05 -22.78 -1.01
CA ARG A 20 5.51 -21.46 -1.36
C ARG A 20 4.58 -20.94 -0.28
N GLU A 21 3.64 -21.76 0.15
CA GLU A 21 2.70 -21.40 1.23
C GLU A 21 3.43 -21.02 2.51
N MET A 22 4.48 -21.75 2.88
CA MET A 22 5.33 -21.40 4.02
C MET A 22 6.01 -20.02 3.87
N HIS A 23 6.48 -19.68 2.67
CA HIS A 23 7.06 -18.37 2.40
C HIS A 23 6.02 -17.26 2.45
N ASP A 24 4.82 -17.51 1.91
CA ASP A 24 3.72 -16.54 1.89
C ASP A 24 3.24 -16.22 3.32
N LEU A 25 3.04 -17.22 4.16
CA LEU A 25 2.69 -17.03 5.58
C LEU A 25 3.77 -16.25 6.34
N GLN A 26 5.03 -16.47 6.01
CA GLN A 26 6.13 -15.73 6.63
C GLN A 26 6.18 -14.28 6.14
N ALA A 27 5.89 -14.04 4.86
CA ALA A 27 5.78 -12.68 4.30
C ALA A 27 4.63 -11.91 4.96
N ILE A 28 3.46 -12.55 5.16
CA ILE A 28 2.33 -11.95 5.89
C ILE A 28 2.77 -11.59 7.32
N ALA A 29 3.46 -12.48 8.02
CA ALA A 29 3.96 -12.18 9.37
C ALA A 29 4.91 -10.97 9.38
N HIS A 30 5.73 -10.79 8.34
CA HIS A 30 6.57 -9.60 8.20
C HIS A 30 5.74 -8.33 8.00
N GLN A 31 4.76 -8.36 7.10
CA GLN A 31 3.87 -7.21 6.88
C GLN A 31 3.13 -6.80 8.15
N LEU A 32 2.65 -7.77 8.94
CA LEU A 32 1.99 -7.50 10.22
C LEU A 32 2.88 -6.75 11.21
N VAL A 33 4.18 -7.05 11.26
CA VAL A 33 5.15 -6.39 12.14
C VAL A 33 5.44 -4.96 11.70
N ASP A 34 5.23 -4.63 10.43
CA ASP A 34 5.45 -3.29 9.90
C ASP A 34 4.19 -2.40 10.00
N LEU A 35 3.06 -2.95 10.45
CA LEU A 35 1.83 -2.18 10.63
C LEU A 35 1.94 -1.13 11.75
N THR A 36 1.35 0.04 11.49
CA THR A 36 1.12 1.05 12.52
C THR A 36 0.08 0.57 13.55
N PRO A 37 0.04 1.15 14.77
CA PRO A 37 -0.98 0.81 15.77
C PRO A 37 -2.42 0.94 15.24
N THR A 38 -2.68 1.95 14.41
CA THR A 38 -4.00 2.19 13.81
C THR A 38 -4.38 1.14 12.78
N GLN A 39 -3.43 0.67 11.95
CA GLN A 39 -3.67 -0.42 11.00
C GLN A 39 -3.87 -1.74 11.73
N MET A 40 -3.04 -2.01 12.74
CA MET A 40 -3.10 -3.25 13.52
C MET A 40 -4.46 -3.41 14.23
N ALA A 41 -5.07 -2.32 14.69
CA ALA A 41 -6.42 -2.33 15.27
C ALA A 41 -7.54 -2.69 14.28
N LYS A 42 -7.28 -2.61 12.97
CA LYS A 42 -8.25 -2.91 11.91
C LYS A 42 -8.09 -4.32 11.32
N VAL A 43 -6.99 -5.01 11.63
CA VAL A 43 -6.75 -6.36 11.12
C VAL A 43 -7.41 -7.38 12.05
N PRO A 44 -8.31 -8.24 11.56
CA PRO A 44 -8.92 -9.28 12.37
C PRO A 44 -7.89 -10.37 12.65
N MET A 45 -7.32 -10.39 13.86
CA MET A 45 -6.40 -11.44 14.28
C MET A 45 -6.62 -11.89 15.73
N PRO A 46 -6.34 -13.16 16.05
CA PRO A 46 -6.37 -13.65 17.43
C PRO A 46 -5.37 -12.92 18.34
N GLU A 47 -5.68 -12.84 19.63
CA GLU A 47 -4.83 -12.19 20.63
C GLU A 47 -3.39 -12.75 20.64
N VAL A 48 -3.23 -14.06 20.50
CA VAL A 48 -1.91 -14.71 20.44
C VAL A 48 -1.05 -14.18 19.29
N LEU A 49 -1.65 -13.86 18.14
CA LEU A 49 -0.95 -13.28 17.01
C LEU A 49 -0.62 -11.82 17.28
N LEU A 50 -1.59 -11.06 17.80
CA LEU A 50 -1.41 -9.65 18.13
C LEU A 50 -0.28 -9.41 19.14
N VAL A 51 -0.25 -10.19 20.22
CA VAL A 51 0.82 -10.15 21.23
C VAL A 51 2.16 -10.49 20.57
N GLY A 52 2.18 -11.56 19.77
CA GLY A 52 3.39 -11.98 19.09
C GLY A 52 3.97 -10.92 18.15
N VAL A 53 3.11 -10.20 17.43
CA VAL A 53 3.49 -9.09 16.53
C VAL A 53 4.06 -7.91 17.32
N LYS A 54 3.41 -7.50 18.42
CA LYS A 54 3.90 -6.43 19.30
C LYS A 54 5.26 -6.75 19.91
N ASP A 55 5.47 -8.00 20.31
CA ASP A 55 6.76 -8.46 20.81
C ASP A 55 7.84 -8.40 19.71
N ALA A 56 7.50 -8.81 18.49
CA ALA A 56 8.41 -8.73 17.35
C ALA A 56 8.82 -7.29 17.00
N GLN A 57 7.90 -6.32 17.17
CA GLN A 57 8.18 -4.89 16.99
C GLN A 57 9.17 -4.35 18.04
N ARG A 58 9.11 -4.87 19.27
CA ARG A 58 9.98 -4.45 20.39
C ARG A 58 11.36 -5.11 20.36
N PHE A 59 11.43 -6.38 19.96
CA PHE A 59 12.65 -7.16 19.98
C PHE A 59 13.67 -6.72 18.92
N LYS A 60 14.94 -7.06 19.16
CA LYS A 60 16.07 -6.74 18.28
C LYS A 60 16.86 -8.02 17.95
N LYS A 61 17.57 -8.00 16.81
CA LYS A 61 18.52 -9.05 16.38
C LYS A 61 17.91 -10.46 16.50
N GLU A 62 18.58 -11.35 17.21
CA GLU A 62 18.21 -12.76 17.41
C GLU A 62 16.83 -12.95 18.04
N ALA A 63 16.44 -12.10 18.98
CA ALA A 63 15.12 -12.18 19.61
C ALA A 63 14.01 -11.90 18.59
N LYS A 64 14.20 -10.88 17.73
CA LYS A 64 13.25 -10.60 16.63
C LYS A 64 13.21 -11.76 15.64
N ARG A 65 14.37 -12.31 15.25
CA ARG A 65 14.44 -13.47 14.34
C ARG A 65 13.66 -14.68 14.87
N ARG A 66 13.85 -15.03 16.15
CA ARG A 66 13.11 -16.13 16.79
C ARG A 66 11.61 -15.84 16.86
N GLN A 67 11.23 -14.61 17.15
CA GLN A 67 9.84 -14.20 17.19
C GLN A 67 9.17 -14.29 15.81
N MET A 68 9.86 -13.92 14.74
CA MET A 68 9.36 -14.10 13.37
C MET A 68 9.11 -15.58 13.04
N GLN A 69 9.98 -16.48 13.50
CA GLN A 69 9.79 -17.93 13.32
C GLN A 69 8.58 -18.44 14.11
N TYR A 70 8.38 -17.93 15.33
CA TYR A 70 7.19 -18.23 16.13
C TYR A 70 5.91 -17.76 15.43
N LEU A 71 5.89 -16.52 14.93
CA LEU A 71 4.78 -15.97 14.17
C LEU A 71 4.46 -16.82 12.94
N GLY A 72 5.47 -17.25 12.19
CA GLY A 72 5.28 -18.16 11.06
C GLY A 72 4.67 -19.52 11.46
N LYS A 73 4.95 -20.03 12.67
CA LYS A 73 4.30 -21.25 13.19
C LYS A 73 2.86 -21.00 13.63
N VAL A 74 2.58 -19.85 14.23
CA VAL A 74 1.21 -19.44 14.63
C VAL A 74 0.32 -19.30 13.40
N MET A 75 0.81 -18.62 12.36
CA MET A 75 0.09 -18.40 11.10
C MET A 75 -0.36 -19.71 10.42
N ARG A 76 0.44 -20.78 10.52
CA ARG A 76 0.07 -22.11 9.95
C ARG A 76 -1.13 -22.78 10.61
N ARG A 77 -1.53 -22.30 11.80
CA ARG A 77 -2.66 -22.85 12.56
C ARG A 77 -3.91 -21.98 12.44
N LEU A 78 -3.84 -20.90 11.65
CA LEU A 78 -4.89 -19.92 11.48
C LEU A 78 -5.32 -19.90 10.02
N ASP A 79 -6.55 -19.45 9.79
CA ASP A 79 -6.97 -19.01 8.46
C ASP A 79 -6.34 -17.62 8.19
N PRO A 80 -5.41 -17.50 7.22
CA PRO A 80 -4.77 -16.23 6.91
C PRO A 80 -5.64 -15.31 6.05
N GLU A 81 -6.75 -15.78 5.49
CA GLU A 81 -7.50 -15.05 4.46
C GLU A 81 -8.07 -13.71 4.94
N PRO A 82 -8.68 -13.61 6.15
CA PRO A 82 -9.13 -12.31 6.67
C PRO A 82 -7.98 -11.32 6.89
N ILE A 83 -6.80 -11.82 7.25
CA ILE A 83 -5.59 -11.00 7.45
C ILE A 83 -5.08 -10.50 6.10
N LYS A 84 -4.99 -11.37 5.09
CA LYS A 84 -4.58 -10.99 3.73
C LYS A 84 -5.51 -9.93 3.14
N ALA A 85 -6.82 -10.09 3.30
CA ALA A 85 -7.80 -9.13 2.82
C ALA A 85 -7.57 -7.74 3.43
N ALA A 86 -7.41 -7.67 4.76
CA ALA A 86 -7.13 -6.40 5.43
C ALA A 86 -5.80 -5.77 5.00
N LEU A 87 -4.75 -6.57 4.77
CA LEU A 87 -3.46 -6.09 4.26
C LEU A 87 -3.60 -5.54 2.82
N ALA A 88 -4.34 -6.24 1.96
CA ALA A 88 -4.59 -5.81 0.59
C ALA A 88 -5.36 -4.48 0.52
N GLU A 89 -6.30 -4.23 1.44
CA GLU A 89 -6.99 -2.94 1.54
C GLU A 89 -6.01 -1.79 1.86
N PHE A 90 -5.02 -2.02 2.73
CA PHE A 90 -4.01 -1.01 3.03
C PHE A 90 -3.09 -0.74 1.84
N ASP A 91 -2.71 -1.79 1.11
CA ASP A 91 -1.89 -1.66 -0.09
C ASP A 91 -2.65 -0.91 -1.20
N ALA A 92 -3.93 -1.22 -1.39
CA ALA A 92 -4.78 -0.52 -2.34
C ALA A 92 -4.93 0.97 -1.99
N ALA A 93 -5.22 1.29 -0.72
CA ALA A 93 -5.33 2.67 -0.26
C ALA A 93 -4.00 3.43 -0.41
N SER A 94 -2.87 2.76 -0.16
CA SER A 94 -1.53 3.32 -0.34
C SER A 94 -1.22 3.58 -1.80
N ALA A 95 -1.51 2.62 -2.69
CA ALA A 95 -1.34 2.75 -4.12
C ALA A 95 -2.18 3.87 -4.71
N GLU A 96 -3.44 4.00 -4.28
CA GLU A 96 -4.32 5.08 -4.68
C GLU A 96 -3.77 6.45 -4.24
N SER A 97 -3.29 6.55 -2.99
CA SER A 97 -2.63 7.75 -2.48
C SER A 97 -1.38 8.13 -3.28
N ILE A 98 -0.53 7.14 -3.59
CA ILE A 98 0.66 7.33 -4.43
C ILE A 98 0.28 7.80 -5.83
N ASN A 99 -0.74 7.19 -6.44
CA ASN A 99 -1.20 7.57 -7.78
C ASN A 99 -1.79 8.99 -7.78
N ARG A 100 -2.57 9.37 -6.77
CA ARG A 100 -3.05 10.76 -6.61
C ARG A 100 -1.89 11.74 -6.49
N MET A 101 -0.90 11.46 -5.62
CA MET A 101 0.28 12.31 -5.48
C MET A 101 1.06 12.44 -6.79
N ARG A 102 1.27 11.34 -7.52
CA ARG A 102 1.93 11.35 -8.84
C ARG A 102 1.14 12.16 -9.87
N GLY A 103 -0.19 12.05 -9.88
CA GLY A 103 -1.05 12.84 -10.76
C GLY A 103 -0.93 14.34 -10.49
N LEU A 104 -0.96 14.75 -9.21
CA LEU A 104 -0.75 16.14 -8.82
C LEU A 104 0.65 16.64 -9.21
N GLU A 105 1.67 15.82 -8.99
CA GLU A 105 3.04 16.14 -9.36
C GLU A 105 3.19 16.34 -10.87
N GLN A 106 2.62 15.43 -11.68
CA GLN A 106 2.60 15.54 -13.13
C GLN A 106 1.88 16.81 -13.61
N TRP A 107 0.76 17.19 -12.99
CA TRP A 107 0.09 18.46 -13.29
C TRP A 107 0.98 19.66 -13.01
N ARG A 108 1.64 19.69 -11.84
CA ARG A 108 2.56 20.76 -11.48
C ARG A 108 3.68 20.91 -12.51
N GLU A 109 4.35 19.81 -12.83
CA GLU A 109 5.46 19.80 -13.80
C GLU A 109 5.00 20.30 -15.17
N ARG A 110 3.88 19.77 -15.68
CA ARG A 110 3.32 20.17 -16.99
C ARG A 110 2.90 21.64 -17.03
N LEU A 111 2.26 22.15 -15.96
CA LEU A 111 1.89 23.56 -15.84
C LEU A 111 3.11 24.49 -15.86
N ILE A 112 4.21 24.08 -15.23
CA ILE A 112 5.47 24.83 -15.25
C ILE A 112 6.12 24.73 -16.64
N ALA A 113 6.09 23.57 -17.30
CA ALA A 113 6.76 23.37 -18.58
C ALA A 113 6.06 24.07 -19.77
N GLU A 114 4.72 24.07 -19.80
CA GLU A 114 3.96 24.41 -21.01
C GLU A 114 2.76 25.34 -20.73
N ASP A 115 2.60 26.38 -21.55
CA ASP A 115 1.49 27.34 -21.42
C ASP A 115 0.11 26.75 -21.72
N ARG A 116 0.02 25.90 -22.74
CA ARG A 116 -1.24 25.25 -23.14
C ARG A 116 -1.87 24.40 -22.03
N VAL A 117 -1.05 23.90 -21.09
CA VAL A 117 -1.50 23.04 -20.00
C VAL A 117 -2.35 23.84 -18.99
N LEU A 118 -2.15 25.15 -18.90
CA LEU A 118 -3.01 26.01 -18.09
C LEU A 118 -4.46 25.95 -18.57
N THR A 119 -4.68 26.05 -19.88
CA THR A 119 -6.02 25.96 -20.48
C THR A 119 -6.59 24.55 -20.26
N GLU A 120 -5.81 23.50 -20.52
CA GLU A 120 -6.23 22.11 -20.27
C GLU A 120 -6.66 21.89 -18.81
N PHE A 121 -5.93 22.48 -17.86
CA PHE A 121 -6.24 22.38 -16.44
C PHE A 121 -7.55 23.10 -16.09
N LEU A 122 -7.76 24.31 -16.62
CA LEU A 122 -8.98 25.10 -16.38
C LEU A 122 -10.20 24.47 -17.07
N ASP A 123 -10.03 23.85 -18.24
CA ASP A 123 -11.10 23.12 -18.93
C ASP A 123 -11.52 21.89 -18.12
N ARG A 124 -10.55 21.19 -17.52
CA ARG A 124 -10.81 20.03 -16.66
C ARG A 124 -11.36 20.41 -15.28
N TYR A 125 -10.98 21.56 -14.73
CA TYR A 125 -11.44 22.04 -13.43
C TYR A 125 -11.99 23.48 -13.54
N PRO A 126 -13.20 23.66 -14.09
CA PRO A 126 -13.76 24.99 -14.40
C PRO A 126 -14.03 25.88 -13.19
N HIS A 127 -14.10 25.30 -11.99
CA HIS A 127 -14.28 26.03 -10.74
C HIS A 127 -13.02 26.75 -10.26
N VAL A 128 -11.86 26.43 -10.82
CA VAL A 128 -10.57 26.98 -10.39
C VAL A 128 -10.44 28.42 -10.85
N ASP A 129 -10.12 29.32 -9.92
CA ASP A 129 -9.81 30.70 -10.27
C ASP A 129 -8.51 30.78 -11.09
N ALA A 130 -8.66 31.24 -12.33
CA ALA A 130 -7.57 31.37 -13.29
C ALA A 130 -6.52 32.42 -12.91
N GLN A 131 -6.86 33.43 -12.10
CA GLN A 131 -5.90 34.49 -11.72
C GLN A 131 -4.84 33.98 -10.73
N PRO A 132 -5.19 33.40 -9.57
CA PRO A 132 -4.24 32.77 -8.65
C PRO A 132 -3.40 31.69 -9.31
N LEU A 133 -4.03 30.84 -10.13
CA LEU A 133 -3.32 29.77 -10.84
C LEU A 133 -2.24 30.32 -11.77
N ARG A 134 -2.58 31.30 -12.62
CA ARG A 134 -1.61 31.97 -13.51
C ARG A 134 -0.44 32.58 -12.76
N GLN A 135 -0.72 33.24 -11.64
CA GLN A 135 0.31 33.87 -10.83
C GLN A 135 1.26 32.85 -10.22
N LEU A 136 0.75 31.71 -9.74
CA LEU A 136 1.55 30.62 -9.18
C LEU A 136 2.40 29.94 -10.26
N VAL A 137 1.84 29.66 -11.43
CA VAL A 137 2.57 29.09 -12.57
C VAL A 137 3.71 30.00 -13.01
N ARG A 138 3.44 31.30 -13.20
CA ARG A 138 4.45 32.29 -13.58
C ARG A 138 5.59 32.37 -12.56
N ASN A 139 5.25 32.37 -11.26
CA ASN A 139 6.25 32.39 -10.19
C ASN A 139 7.10 31.12 -10.16
N ALA A 140 6.48 29.95 -10.40
CA ALA A 140 7.18 28.68 -10.42
C ALA A 140 8.14 28.56 -11.62
N ARG A 141 7.74 29.03 -12.80
CA ARG A 141 8.62 29.12 -13.98
C ARG A 141 9.80 30.05 -13.81
N ALA A 142 9.60 31.14 -13.07
CA ALA A 142 10.67 32.05 -12.69
C ALA A 142 11.57 31.50 -11.57
N ASN A 143 11.42 30.22 -11.18
CA ASN A 143 12.18 29.55 -10.13
C ASN A 143 12.18 30.30 -8.78
N LYS A 144 11.10 31.04 -8.48
CA LYS A 144 10.97 31.70 -7.19
C LYS A 144 10.91 30.66 -6.08
N SER A 145 11.67 30.89 -5.01
CA SER A 145 11.75 29.98 -3.87
C SER A 145 10.35 29.65 -3.34
N GLY A 146 10.05 28.36 -3.19
CA GLY A 146 8.78 27.85 -2.68
C GLY A 146 7.58 27.94 -3.64
N ALA A 147 7.71 28.55 -4.82
CA ALA A 147 6.59 28.74 -5.74
C ALA A 147 6.05 27.42 -6.31
N ALA A 148 6.92 26.46 -6.66
CA ALA A 148 6.50 25.12 -7.08
C ALA A 148 5.70 24.39 -5.98
N ARG A 149 6.14 24.52 -4.72
CA ARG A 149 5.42 23.94 -3.58
C ARG A 149 4.08 24.63 -3.32
N ALA A 150 4.00 25.94 -3.52
CA ALA A 150 2.75 26.69 -3.44
C ALA A 150 1.77 26.28 -4.55
N LEU A 151 2.26 26.12 -5.78
CA LEU A 151 1.47 25.61 -6.91
C LEU A 151 0.94 24.20 -6.62
N TYR A 152 1.78 23.29 -6.13
CA TYR A 152 1.35 21.93 -5.73
C TYR A 152 0.23 21.94 -4.69
N ARG A 153 0.34 22.78 -3.66
CA ARG A 153 -0.70 22.90 -2.64
C ARG A 153 -2.00 23.43 -3.23
N PHE A 154 -1.91 24.48 -4.04
CA PHE A 154 -3.07 25.06 -4.72
C PHE A 154 -3.80 24.02 -5.58
N ILE A 155 -3.11 23.32 -6.49
CA ILE A 155 -3.75 22.30 -7.34
C ILE A 155 -4.36 21.16 -6.52
N ARG A 156 -3.70 20.71 -5.44
CA ARG A 156 -4.22 19.68 -4.55
C ARG A 156 -5.54 20.12 -3.92
N ASP A 157 -5.59 21.34 -3.39
CA ASP A 157 -6.76 21.88 -2.70
C ASP A 157 -7.93 22.16 -3.67
N GLN A 158 -7.68 22.22 -4.97
CA GLN A 158 -8.71 22.40 -6.01
C GLN A 158 -9.21 21.08 -6.64
N ILE A 159 -8.45 19.99 -6.53
CA ILE A 159 -8.77 18.68 -7.13
C ILE A 159 -9.45 17.74 -6.11
N GLN A 160 -9.29 18.01 -4.82
CA GLN A 160 -9.92 17.26 -3.72
C GLN A 160 -11.39 17.61 -3.52
#